data_AF-A0A0M3HXA4-F1
#
_entry.id   AF-A0A0M3HXA4-F1
#
_cell.length_a   1.000
_cell.length_b   1.000
_cell.length_c   1.000
_cell.angle_alpha   90.00
_cell.angle_beta   90.00
_cell.angle_gamma   90.00
#
_symmetry.space_group_name_H-M   'P 1'
#
loop_
_entity.id
_entity.type
_entity.pdbx_description
1 polymer ?
#
loop_
_entity_poly.entity_id
_entity_poly.type
_entity_poly.pdbx_seq_one_letter_code
_entity_poly.pdbx_strand_id
1 'polypeptide(L)' 'MLLTFTVRPRSQPVLLQFCGKNISKKGMFGEPQLQFHISRIEDNGDRNVIYKSELLGYCLKIQWKQFTLQNSVIADVRNR' A
#
# COMPACT_ATOMS: atom_id res chain seq x y z
N MET A 1 -34.91 -28.70 6.59
CA MET A 1 -33.52 -28.35 6.25
C MET A 1 -33.35 -26.86 6.54
N LEU A 2 -32.56 -26.49 7.54
CA LEU A 2 -32.36 -25.09 7.92
C LEU A 2 -31.06 -24.60 7.28
N LEU A 3 -31.15 -23.68 6.32
CA LEU A 3 -29.98 -23.04 5.72
C LEU A 3 -29.60 -21.84 6.59
N THR A 4 -28.53 -21.98 7.37
CA THR A 4 -27.93 -20.87 8.10
C THR A 4 -26.94 -20.15 7.19
N PHE A 5 -27.23 -18.91 6.83
CA PHE A 5 -26.30 -18.03 6.12
C PHE A 5 -25.79 -16.94 7.07
N THR A 6 -24.48 -16.87 7.26
CA THR A 6 -23.81 -15.73 7.89
C THR A 6 -23.37 -14.75 6.80
N VAL A 7 -23.94 -13.55 6.81
CA VAL A 7 -23.47 -12.43 5.97
C VAL A 7 -22.01 -12.19 6.35
N ARG A 8 -21.07 -12.46 5.43
CA ARG A 8 -19.66 -12.11 5.64
C ARG A 8 -19.58 -10.59 5.89
N PRO A 9 -18.96 -10.12 6.98
CA PRO A 9 -18.77 -8.70 7.21
C PRO A 9 -18.10 -8.10 5.98
N ARG A 10 -18.75 -7.09 5.38
CA ARG A 10 -18.20 -6.39 4.22
C ARG A 10 -16.89 -5.74 4.65
N SER A 11 -15.79 -6.15 4.03
CA SER A 11 -14.45 -5.67 4.37
C SER A 11 -14.41 -4.14 4.27
N GLN A 12 -14.14 -3.45 5.37
CA GLN A 12 -14.09 -1.98 5.35
C GLN A 12 -12.81 -1.50 4.68
N PRO A 13 -12.88 -0.42 3.86
CA PRO A 13 -11.70 0.19 3.30
C PRO A 13 -10.79 0.76 4.38
N VAL A 14 -9.48 0.67 4.18
CA VAL A 14 -8.47 1.22 5.10
C VAL A 14 -7.92 2.52 4.51
N LEU A 15 -8.00 3.61 5.28
CA LEU A 15 -7.35 4.87 4.94
C LEU A 15 -5.89 4.82 5.40
N LEU A 16 -4.96 5.04 4.48
CA LEU A 16 -3.51 4.97 4.73
C LEU A 16 -2.83 6.27 4.31
N GLN A 17 -1.78 6.62 5.05
CA GLN A 17 -0.85 7.69 4.69
C GLN A 17 0.57 7.26 5.02
N PHE A 18 1.47 7.41 4.05
CA PHE A 18 2.89 7.11 4.24
C PHE A 18 3.68 8.40 4.45
N CYS A 19 4.70 8.29 5.30
CA CYS A 19 5.75 9.30 5.42
C CYS A 19 7.11 8.64 5.34
N GLY A 20 8.06 9.31 4.69
CA GLY A 20 9.44 8.90 4.57
C GLY A 20 10.33 9.88 5.32
N LYS A 21 11.31 9.35 6.06
CA LYS A 21 12.31 10.15 6.76
C LYS A 21 13.70 9.62 6.46
N ASN A 22 14.67 10.51 6.31
CA ASN A 22 16.09 10.16 6.15
C ASN A 22 16.34 9.16 5.00
N ILE A 23 15.58 9.27 3.90
CA ILE A 23 15.76 8.42 2.72
C ILE A 23 17.10 8.79 2.10
N SER A 24 17.99 7.82 1.89
CA SER A 24 19.30 8.07 1.29
C SER A 24 19.14 8.59 -0.13
N LYS A 25 19.75 9.73 -0.43
CA LYS A 25 19.86 10.23 -1.80
C LYS A 25 20.82 9.33 -2.59
N LYS A 26 20.29 8.54 -3.53
CA LYS A 26 21.08 7.84 -4.56
C LYS A 26 21.01 8.66 -5.85
N GLY A 27 22.02 9.48 -6.14
CA GLY A 27 22.10 10.20 -7.41
C GLY A 27 23.26 11.18 -7.50
N MET A 28 24.01 11.11 -8.61
CA MET A 28 25.12 12.00 -8.95
C MET A 28 24.68 13.29 -9.65
N PHE A 29 23.51 13.36 -10.31
CA PHE A 29 23.03 14.56 -11.01
C PHE A 29 21.48 14.63 -11.06
N GLY A 30 20.92 15.83 -10.89
CA GLY A 30 19.46 16.12 -10.91
C GLY A 30 18.81 16.30 -9.53
N GLU A 31 17.57 16.82 -9.53
CA GLU A 31 16.69 16.83 -8.35
C GLU A 31 16.06 15.44 -8.18
N PRO A 32 16.41 14.67 -7.13
CA PRO A 32 15.85 13.34 -6.96
C PRO A 32 14.37 13.44 -6.67
N GLN A 33 13.58 12.56 -7.28
CA GLN A 33 12.16 12.40 -7.01
C GLN A 33 11.91 11.06 -6.33
N LEU A 34 10.91 11.03 -5.45
CA LEU A 34 10.56 9.88 -4.64
C LEU A 34 9.09 9.52 -4.83
N GLN A 35 8.84 8.22 -4.90
CA GLN A 35 7.53 7.61 -5.05
C GLN A 35 7.59 6.23 -4.38
N PHE A 36 6.47 5.77 -3.86
CA PHE A 36 6.30 4.40 -3.41
C PHE A 36 5.23 3.69 -4.24
N HIS A 37 5.31 2.37 -4.24
CA HIS A 37 4.25 1.49 -4.72
C HIS A 37 3.91 0.47 -3.64
N ILE A 38 2.68 0.00 -3.66
CA ILE A 38 2.24 -1.14 -2.85
C ILE A 38 2.00 -2.28 -3.82
N SER A 39 2.60 -3.43 -3.50
CA SER A 39 2.39 -4.66 -4.25
C SER A 39 1.71 -5.69 -3.37
N ARG A 40 0.72 -6.38 -3.95
CA ARG A 40 0.24 -7.66 -3.44
C ARG A 40 1.24 -8.75 -3.83
N ILE A 41 1.55 -9.62 -2.89
CA ILE A 41 2.31 -10.85 -3.17
C ILE A 41 1.27 -11.94 -3.37
N GLU A 42 1.29 -12.54 -4.55
CA GLU A 42 0.42 -13.66 -4.91
C GLU A 42 1.02 -14.99 -4.39
N ASP A 43 0.21 -16.05 -4.33
CA ASP A 43 0.63 -17.34 -3.77
C ASP A 43 1.80 -17.99 -4.54
N ASN A 44 1.96 -17.65 -5.82
CA ASN A 44 3.07 -18.09 -6.66
C ASN A 44 4.36 -17.28 -6.46
N GLY A 45 4.33 -16.29 -5.56
CA GLY A 45 5.44 -15.37 -5.29
C GLY A 45 5.51 -14.15 -6.22
N ASP A 46 4.60 -14.05 -7.21
CA ASP A 46 4.54 -12.88 -8.09
C ASP A 46 4.08 -11.64 -7.32
N ARG A 47 4.53 -10.47 -7.79
CA ARG A 47 4.18 -9.18 -7.20
C ARG A 47 3.30 -8.38 -8.14
N ASN A 48 2.05 -8.18 -7.77
CA ASN A 48 1.12 -7.32 -8.50
C ASN A 48 1.05 -5.93 -7.86
N VAL A 49 1.34 -4.86 -8.61
CA VAL A 49 1.26 -3.48 -8.09
C VAL A 49 -0.20 -3.05 -8.00
N ILE A 50 -0.65 -2.75 -6.78
CA ILE A 50 -2.04 -2.37 -6.48
C ILE A 50 -2.22 -0.87 -6.21
N TYR A 51 -1.12 -0.16 -5.93
CA TYR A 51 -1.13 1.28 -5.73
C TYR A 51 0.22 1.89 -6.09
N LYS A 52 0.19 3.13 -6.62
CA LYS A 52 1.36 3.94 -6.93
C LYS A 52 1.10 5.37 -6.46
N SER A 53 2.00 5.92 -5.65
CA SER A 53 1.85 7.28 -5.10
C SER A 53 2.12 8.36 -6.13
N GLU A 54 1.87 9.63 -5.80
CA GLU A 54 2.46 10.74 -6.55
C GLU A 54 3.99 10.76 -6.46
N LEU A 55 4.63 11.40 -7.46
CA LEU A 55 6.05 11.74 -7.43
C LEU A 55 6.23 13.04 -6.62
N LEU A 56 7.12 13.00 -5.64
CA LEU A 56 7.48 14.16 -4.83
C LEU A 56 8.97 14.45 -4.98
N GLY A 57 9.34 15.73 -4.96
CA GLY A 57 10.73 16.13 -4.87
C GLY A 57 11.37 15.61 -3.57
N TYR A 58 12.66 15.30 -3.62
CA TYR A 58 13.39 14.81 -2.46
C TYR A 58 13.40 15.83 -1.32
N CYS A 59 13.13 15.34 -0.12
CA CYS A 59 13.23 16.08 1.13
C CYS A 59 13.61 15.11 2.25
N LEU A 60 14.24 15.60 3.32
CA LEU A 60 14.57 14.80 4.52
C LEU A 60 13.33 14.23 5.20
N LYS A 61 12.17 14.90 5.03
CA LYS A 61 10.86 14.44 5.48
C LYS A 61 9.87 14.60 4.34
N ILE A 62 9.33 13.48 3.87
CA ILE A 62 8.33 13.43 2.82
C ILE A 62 7.04 12.85 3.38
N GLN A 63 5.92 13.42 2.95
CA GLN A 63 4.60 12.96 3.31
C GLN A 63 3.78 12.87 2.03
N TRP A 64 3.31 11.68 1.71
CA TRP A 64 2.43 11.47 0.57
C TRP A 64 0.98 11.74 0.94
N LYS A 65 0.14 11.93 -0.07
CA LYS A 65 -1.31 12.05 0.10
C LYS A 65 -1.88 10.78 0.71
N GLN A 66 -2.93 10.96 1.51
CA GLN A 66 -3.71 9.84 2.01
C GLN A 66 -4.44 9.15 0.85
N PHE A 67 -4.61 7.83 0.94
CA PHE A 67 -5.35 7.05 -0.03
C PHE A 67 -6.09 5.91 0.66
N THR A 68 -7.10 5.39 -0.02
CA THR A 68 -7.95 4.32 0.51
C THR A 68 -7.61 3.01 -0.17
N LEU A 69 -7.24 2.00 0.61
CA LEU A 69 -7.00 0.65 0.13
C LEU A 69 -8.20 -0.25 0.44
N GLN A 70 -8.76 -0.90 -0.59
CA GLN A 70 -9.86 -1.84 -0.42
C GLN A 70 -9.33 -3.13 0.22
N ASN A 71 -9.95 -3.58 1.32
CA ASN A 71 -9.45 -4.72 2.11
C ASN A 71 -9.71 -6.08 1.42
N SER A 72 -10.48 -6.15 0.33
CA SER A 72 -10.45 -7.30 -0.59
C SER A 72 -9.06 -7.50 -1.24
N VAL A 73 -8.21 -6.48 -1.18
CA VAL A 73 -6.85 -6.48 -1.71
C VAL A 73 -5.82 -6.96 -0.67
N ILE A 74 -6.11 -6.81 0.63
CA ILE A 74 -5.21 -7.17 1.72
C ILE A 74 -5.64 -8.54 2.22
N ALA A 75 -4.85 -9.58 1.94
CA ALA A 75 -5.12 -10.89 2.51
C ALA A 75 -5.04 -10.78 4.04
N ASP A 76 -6.15 -11.02 4.73
CA ASP A 76 -6.22 -11.11 6.19
C ASP A 76 -5.58 -12.44 6.61
N VAL A 77 -4.25 -12.52 6.54
CA VAL A 77 -3.49 -13.65 7.10
C VAL A 77 -3.34 -13.43 8.60
N ARG A 78 -4.48 -13.35 9.31
CA ARG A 78 -4.57 -13.48 10.76
C ARG A 78 -5.23 -14.81 11.08
N ASN A 79 -4.52 -15.91 10.82
CA ASN A 79 -4.78 -17.19 11.48
C ASN A 79 -3.49 -18.03 11.44
N ARG A 80 -2.69 -17.88 12.49
CA ARG A 80 -1.81 -18.93 12.99
C ARG A 80 -1.87 -18.91 14.51
#